data_AF-A0A975LG23-F1
#
_entry.id   AF-A0A975LG23-F1
#
_cell.length_a   1.000
_cell.length_b   1.000
_cell.length_c   1.000
_cell.angle_alpha   90.00
_cell.angle_beta   90.00
_cell.angle_gamma   90.00
#
_symmetry.space_group_name_H-M   'P 1'
#
loop_
_entity.id
_entity.type
_entity.pdbx_description
1 polymer ?
#
loop_
_entity_poly.entity_id
_entity_poly.type
_entity_poly.pdbx_seq_one_letter_code
_entity_poly.pdbx_strand_id
1 'polypeptide(L)'
;MVNFFRARKIKNELPSIENSKKFLKDMLIFLGSEYDVQCSMIEEFALWNLSDDIASEWYWDYFSIFVNVLLEDNIITDKIADEFKTIADEFDLRSRGGDLFDEYIWTHEGLKNHVFWSEQRQRAMALYKYMDKL
;
A
#
# COMPACT_ATOMS: atom_id res chain seq x y z
N MET A 1 -12.79 11.44 -4.10
CA MET A 1 -11.99 10.44 -4.83
C MET A 1 -10.53 10.71 -4.50
N VAL A 2 -9.83 9.75 -3.88
CA VAL A 2 -8.39 9.87 -3.58
C VAL A 2 -7.64 9.64 -4.88
N ASN A 3 -6.67 10.49 -5.21
CA ASN A 3 -5.82 10.35 -6.39
C ASN A 3 -4.51 9.71 -5.94
N PHE A 4 -4.03 8.64 -6.57
CA PHE A 4 -2.77 7.98 -6.21
C PHE A 4 -1.57 8.95 -6.25
N PHE A 5 -1.59 9.91 -7.18
CA PHE A 5 -0.59 10.97 -7.25
C PHE A 5 -0.63 11.93 -6.04
N ARG A 6 -1.76 12.01 -5.33
CA ARG A 6 -1.86 12.78 -4.07
C ARG A 6 -1.07 12.12 -2.96
N ALA A 7 -1.09 10.79 -2.84
CA ALA A 7 -0.27 10.06 -1.87
C ALA A 7 1.22 10.29 -2.17
N ARG A 8 1.62 10.19 -3.45
CA ARG A 8 2.99 10.50 -3.92
C ARG A 8 3.42 11.95 -3.68
N LYS A 9 2.48 12.89 -3.56
CA LYS A 9 2.82 14.29 -3.23
C LYS A 9 3.16 14.45 -1.75
N ILE A 10 2.37 13.84 -0.87
CA ILE A 10 2.57 13.87 0.60
C ILE A 10 3.85 13.13 0.97
N LYS A 11 4.18 12.07 0.22
CA LYS A 11 5.46 11.33 0.26
C LYS A 11 6.70 12.25 0.29
N ASN A 12 6.63 13.42 -0.35
CA ASN A 12 7.75 14.37 -0.44
C ASN A 12 7.76 15.45 0.66
N GLU A 13 6.81 15.42 1.59
CA GLU A 13 6.75 16.32 2.76
C GLU A 13 7.44 15.68 3.97
N LEU A 14 7.87 16.50 4.95
CA LEU A 14 8.41 15.96 6.21
C LEU A 14 7.31 15.14 6.94
N PRO A 15 7.65 13.94 7.47
CA PRO A 15 6.70 13.13 8.22
C PRO A 15 6.21 13.86 9.47
N SER A 16 4.90 14.05 9.58
CA SER A 16 4.19 14.53 10.77
C SER A 16 3.05 13.56 11.09
N ILE A 17 2.46 13.62 12.28
CA ILE A 17 1.30 12.77 12.61
C ILE A 17 0.19 12.90 11.55
N GLU A 18 -0.18 14.13 11.18
CA GLU A 18 -1.27 14.39 10.24
C GLU A 18 -0.93 13.87 8.84
N ASN A 19 0.28 14.18 8.36
CA ASN A 19 0.73 13.74 7.04
C ASN A 19 0.88 12.22 6.96
N SER A 20 1.36 11.60 8.03
CA SER A 20 1.52 10.14 8.12
C SER A 20 0.16 9.45 8.12
N LYS A 21 -0.81 9.90 8.94
CA LYS A 21 -2.18 9.37 8.90
C LYS A 21 -2.77 9.46 7.51
N LYS A 22 -2.64 10.62 6.86
CA LYS A 22 -3.20 10.87 5.53
C LYS A 22 -2.53 10.01 4.46
N PHE A 23 -1.20 9.97 4.43
CA PHE A 23 -0.43 9.14 3.49
C PHE A 23 -0.80 7.66 3.64
N LEU A 24 -0.75 7.13 4.86
CA LEU A 24 -1.07 5.71 5.13
C LEU A 24 -2.52 5.39 4.76
N LYS A 25 -3.49 6.26 5.07
CA LYS A 25 -4.88 6.06 4.66
C LYS A 25 -5.05 6.07 3.15
N ASP A 26 -4.41 7.00 2.44
CA ASP A 26 -4.47 7.06 0.97
C ASP A 26 -3.85 5.79 0.34
N MET A 27 -2.73 5.30 0.88
CA MET A 27 -2.08 4.05 0.45
C MET A 27 -2.96 2.82 0.68
N LEU A 28 -3.60 2.73 1.85
CA LEU A 28 -4.49 1.62 2.20
C LEU A 28 -5.77 1.61 1.35
N ILE A 29 -6.37 2.79 1.08
CA ILE A 29 -7.52 2.89 0.17
C ILE A 29 -7.12 2.41 -1.23
N PHE A 30 -5.98 2.87 -1.74
CA PHE A 30 -5.54 2.51 -3.09
C PHE A 30 -5.27 1.01 -3.20
N LEU A 31 -4.48 0.43 -2.29
CA LEU A 31 -4.23 -1.01 -2.29
C LEU A 31 -5.51 -1.83 -2.06
N GLY A 32 -6.38 -1.35 -1.17
CA GLY A 32 -7.63 -2.00 -0.79
C GLY A 32 -8.74 -1.94 -1.84
N SER A 33 -8.59 -1.13 -2.89
CA SER A 33 -9.58 -0.98 -3.94
C SER A 33 -9.53 -2.12 -4.96
N GLU A 34 -10.69 -2.44 -5.55
CA GLU A 34 -10.78 -3.38 -6.65
C GLU A 34 -10.04 -2.86 -7.89
N TYR A 35 -9.59 -3.78 -8.74
CA TYR A 35 -8.79 -3.48 -9.93
C TYR A 35 -9.34 -2.33 -10.78
N ASP A 36 -10.63 -2.39 -11.15
CA ASP A 36 -11.23 -1.36 -12.02
C ASP A 36 -11.23 0.03 -11.35
N VAL A 37 -11.37 0.07 -10.01
CA VAL A 37 -11.26 1.31 -9.23
C VAL A 37 -9.82 1.80 -9.19
N GLN A 38 -8.84 0.92 -8.95
CA GLN A 38 -7.41 1.25 -8.97
C GLN A 38 -7.02 1.87 -10.33
N CYS A 39 -7.47 1.28 -11.44
CA CYS A 39 -7.24 1.82 -12.77
C CYS A 39 -7.82 3.22 -12.95
N SER A 40 -9.00 3.51 -12.39
CA SER A 40 -9.61 4.85 -12.46
C SER A 40 -8.89 5.92 -11.62
N MET A 41 -8.04 5.51 -10.68
CA MET A 41 -7.32 6.41 -9.75
C MET A 41 -5.95 6.83 -10.28
N ILE A 42 -5.54 6.30 -11.43
CA ILE A 42 -4.26 6.59 -12.09
C ILE A 42 -4.47 7.03 -13.54
N GLU A 43 -3.46 7.70 -14.09
CA GLU A 43 -3.47 8.16 -15.49
C GLU A 43 -3.22 6.97 -16.43
N GLU A 44 -3.84 7.00 -17.62
CA GLU A 44 -3.80 5.87 -18.58
C GLU A 44 -2.38 5.45 -18.95
N PHE A 45 -1.47 6.42 -19.12
CA PHE A 45 -0.07 6.16 -19.47
C PHE A 45 0.71 5.44 -18.35
N ALA A 46 0.20 5.40 -17.12
CA ALA A 46 0.81 4.72 -15.97
C ALA A 46 0.17 3.35 -15.70
N LEU A 47 -0.83 2.92 -16.50
CA LEU A 47 -1.50 1.64 -16.27
C LEU A 47 -0.59 0.45 -16.56
N TRP A 48 0.26 0.53 -17.59
CA TRP A 48 1.04 -0.60 -18.12
C TRP A 48 1.95 -1.28 -17.10
N ASN A 49 2.31 -0.60 -16.00
CA ASN A 49 3.14 -1.12 -14.91
C ASN A 49 2.45 -1.00 -13.54
N LEU A 50 1.12 -0.94 -13.48
CA LEU A 50 0.36 -0.66 -12.26
C LEU A 50 0.72 -1.59 -11.07
N SER A 51 0.89 -2.89 -11.32
CA SER A 51 1.25 -3.88 -10.30
C SER A 51 2.61 -3.58 -9.66
N ASP A 52 3.63 -3.31 -10.48
CA ASP A 52 4.97 -2.92 -10.04
C ASP A 52 4.93 -1.56 -9.33
N ASP A 53 4.16 -0.61 -9.88
CA ASP A 53 3.96 0.71 -9.28
C ASP A 53 3.36 0.60 -7.88
N ILE A 54 2.34 -0.24 -7.68
CA ILE A 54 1.77 -0.52 -6.35
C ILE A 54 2.84 -1.09 -5.43
N ALA A 55 3.51 -2.19 -5.81
CA ALA A 55 4.47 -2.85 -4.92
C ALA A 55 5.65 -1.96 -4.53
N SER A 56 6.12 -1.11 -5.45
CA SER A 56 7.23 -0.19 -5.17
C SER A 56 6.93 0.82 -4.06
N GLU A 57 5.65 1.16 -3.82
CA GLU A 57 5.25 2.06 -2.74
C GLU A 57 5.23 1.38 -1.37
N TRP A 58 5.26 0.05 -1.33
CA TRP A 58 5.26 -0.77 -0.11
C TRP A 58 6.66 -1.21 0.32
N TYR A 59 7.72 -0.56 -0.16
CA TYR A 59 9.09 -0.82 0.30
C TYR A 59 9.27 -0.39 1.76
N TRP A 60 9.50 -1.37 2.66
CA TRP A 60 9.42 -1.16 4.11
C TRP A 60 10.34 -0.07 4.64
N ASP A 61 11.63 -0.04 4.26
CA ASP A 61 12.58 0.94 4.81
C ASP A 61 12.13 2.39 4.58
N TYR A 62 11.43 2.63 3.47
CA TYR A 62 10.87 3.93 3.16
C TYR A 62 9.51 4.12 3.86
N PHE A 63 8.62 3.13 3.72
CA PHE A 63 7.26 3.18 4.23
C PHE A 63 7.19 3.27 5.77
N SER A 64 8.14 2.63 6.47
CA SER A 64 8.22 2.56 7.92
C SER A 64 8.40 3.94 8.56
N ILE A 65 8.93 4.92 7.84
CA ILE A 65 9.09 6.29 8.34
C ILE A 65 7.73 6.86 8.78
N PHE A 66 6.67 6.67 7.99
CA PHE A 66 5.33 7.17 8.32
C PHE A 66 4.66 6.34 9.41
N VAL A 67 4.94 5.03 9.46
CA VAL A 67 4.43 4.15 10.51
C VAL A 67 5.04 4.50 11.86
N ASN A 68 6.36 4.71 11.90
CA ASN A 68 7.11 4.99 13.12
C ASN A 68 6.69 6.30 13.78
N VAL A 69 6.37 7.34 12.99
CA VAL A 69 5.81 8.60 13.53
C VAL A 69 4.57 8.33 14.38
N LEU A 70 3.66 7.45 13.92
CA LEU A 70 2.45 7.14 14.67
C LEU A 70 2.71 6.20 15.85
N LEU A 71 3.70 5.31 15.71
CA LEU A 71 4.07 4.34 16.75
C LEU A 71 4.75 5.04 17.94
N GLU A 72 5.72 5.91 17.67
CA GLU A 72 6.47 6.65 18.70
C GLU A 72 5.56 7.57 19.53
N ASP A 73 4.54 8.15 18.88
CA ASP A 73 3.51 8.97 19.54
C ASP A 73 2.37 8.14 20.17
N ASN A 74 2.47 6.80 20.19
CA ASN A 74 1.47 5.87 20.74
C ASN A 74 0.06 6.00 20.12
N ILE A 75 -0.02 6.47 18.88
CA ILE A 75 -1.28 6.59 18.12
C ILE A 75 -1.72 5.24 17.57
N ILE A 76 -0.75 4.40 17.21
CA ILE A 76 -0.95 3.00 16.83
C ILE A 76 -0.18 2.09 17.78
N THR A 77 -0.59 0.83 17.87
CA THR A 77 0.13 -0.19 18.66
C THR A 77 1.17 -0.91 17.80
N ASP A 78 2.11 -1.60 18.44
CA ASP A 78 3.07 -2.49 17.76
C ASP A 78 2.36 -3.48 16.83
N LYS A 79 1.25 -4.06 17.30
CA LYS A 79 0.43 -4.97 16.49
C LYS A 79 -0.02 -4.34 15.18
N ILE A 80 -0.38 -3.04 15.18
CA ILE A 80 -0.81 -2.36 13.96
C ILE A 80 0.38 -2.05 13.05
N ALA A 81 1.53 -1.70 13.62
CA ALA A 81 2.77 -1.53 12.87
C ALA A 81 3.20 -2.85 12.19
N ASP A 82 3.07 -3.98 12.87
CA ASP A 82 3.37 -5.32 12.34
C ASP A 82 2.47 -5.69 11.15
N GLU A 83 1.19 -5.29 11.17
CA GLU A 83 0.28 -5.53 10.03
C GLU A 83 0.67 -4.70 8.79
N PHE A 84 1.13 -3.45 8.97
CA PHE A 84 1.70 -2.67 7.87
C PHE A 84 2.96 -3.35 7.32
N LYS A 85 3.84 -3.82 8.20
CA LYS A 85 5.05 -4.54 7.81
C LYS A 85 4.72 -5.82 7.06
N THR A 86 3.71 -6.55 7.50
CA THR A 86 3.28 -7.80 6.85
C THR A 86 2.88 -7.56 5.38
N ILE A 87 2.19 -6.46 5.06
CA ILE A 87 1.87 -6.12 3.66
C ILE A 87 3.16 -5.91 2.86
N ALA A 88 4.09 -5.13 3.39
CA ALA A 88 5.38 -4.85 2.74
C ALA A 88 6.20 -6.13 2.49
N ASP A 89 6.31 -6.98 3.51
CA ASP A 89 7.08 -8.23 3.45
C ASP A 89 6.46 -9.21 2.43
N GLU A 90 5.12 -9.28 2.33
CA GLU A 90 4.45 -10.14 1.34
C GLU A 90 4.69 -9.69 -0.11
N PHE A 91 4.82 -8.37 -0.35
CA PHE A 91 5.24 -7.83 -1.64
C PHE A 91 6.70 -8.19 -1.93
N ASP A 92 7.61 -8.03 -0.97
CA ASP A 92 9.03 -8.35 -1.11
C ASP A 92 9.24 -9.83 -1.49
N LEU A 93 8.57 -10.74 -0.76
CA LEU A 93 8.63 -12.19 -0.99
C LEU A 93 8.23 -12.61 -2.41
N ARG A 94 7.29 -11.90 -3.03
CA ARG A 94 6.78 -12.21 -4.37
C ARG A 94 7.37 -11.34 -5.46
N SER A 95 8.16 -10.33 -5.11
CA SER A 95 8.80 -9.42 -6.04
C SER A 95 9.87 -10.13 -6.87
N ARG A 96 10.37 -9.48 -7.92
CA ARG A 96 11.41 -10.06 -8.77
C ARG A 96 12.68 -10.33 -7.96
N GLY A 97 12.99 -11.61 -7.74
CA GLY A 97 14.12 -12.05 -6.92
C GLY A 97 13.74 -12.51 -5.51
N GLY A 98 12.47 -12.40 -5.12
CA GLY A 98 11.93 -12.98 -3.90
C GLY A 98 11.67 -14.48 -4.02
N ASP A 99 11.62 -15.16 -2.88
CA ASP A 99 11.53 -16.62 -2.77
C ASP A 99 10.24 -17.22 -3.37
N LEU A 100 9.18 -16.41 -3.45
CA LEU A 100 7.86 -16.82 -3.93
C LEU A 100 7.47 -16.11 -5.22
N PHE A 101 8.45 -15.64 -6.01
CA PHE A 101 8.20 -14.95 -7.27
C PHE A 101 7.35 -15.79 -8.23
N ASP A 102 6.26 -15.19 -8.69
CA ASP A 102 5.41 -15.71 -9.76
C ASP A 102 5.09 -14.55 -10.71
N GLU A 103 5.50 -14.68 -11.97
CA GLU A 103 5.32 -13.65 -12.99
C GLU A 103 3.85 -13.31 -13.25
N TYR A 104 2.94 -14.27 -13.08
CA TYR A 104 1.51 -14.06 -13.35
C TYR A 104 0.92 -13.02 -12.41
N ILE A 105 1.37 -13.00 -11.14
CA ILE A 105 0.96 -12.04 -10.12
C ILE A 105 1.12 -10.60 -10.61
N TRP A 106 2.19 -10.33 -11.37
CA TRP A 106 2.59 -8.99 -11.78
C TRP A 106 1.91 -8.52 -13.08
N THR A 107 1.04 -9.32 -13.68
CA THR A 107 0.25 -8.91 -14.85
C THR A 107 -1.03 -8.17 -14.45
N HIS A 108 -1.67 -7.46 -15.39
CA HIS A 108 -3.01 -6.90 -15.17
C HIS A 108 -4.05 -7.98 -14.82
N GLU A 109 -3.95 -9.14 -15.44
CA GLU A 109 -4.85 -10.26 -15.17
C GLU A 109 -4.62 -10.83 -13.77
N GLY A 110 -3.35 -10.95 -13.36
CA GLY A 110 -2.96 -11.30 -12.00
C GLY A 110 -3.45 -10.28 -10.97
N LEU A 111 -3.21 -8.99 -11.20
CA LEU A 111 -3.73 -7.91 -10.36
C LEU A 111 -5.25 -8.00 -10.19
N LYS A 112 -5.98 -8.36 -11.25
CA LYS A 112 -7.43 -8.51 -11.19
C LYS A 112 -7.88 -9.75 -10.42
N ASN A 113 -7.26 -10.91 -10.68
CA ASN A 113 -7.84 -12.21 -10.34
C ASN A 113 -7.03 -13.05 -9.35
N HIS A 114 -5.73 -12.78 -9.17
CA HIS A 114 -4.85 -13.63 -8.38
C HIS A 114 -5.10 -13.47 -6.87
N VAL A 115 -5.03 -14.59 -6.13
CA VAL A 115 -5.35 -14.65 -4.70
C VAL A 115 -4.49 -13.69 -3.86
N PHE A 116 -3.20 -13.55 -4.20
CA PHE A 116 -2.30 -12.59 -3.56
C PHE A 116 -2.89 -11.18 -3.49
N TRP A 117 -3.38 -10.65 -4.60
CA TRP A 117 -3.93 -9.29 -4.64
C TRP A 117 -5.23 -9.18 -3.86
N SER A 118 -6.06 -10.23 -3.87
CA SER A 118 -7.27 -10.26 -3.05
C SER A 118 -6.94 -10.25 -1.55
N GLU A 119 -5.90 -10.96 -1.12
CA GLU A 119 -5.43 -10.96 0.27
C GLU A 119 -4.84 -9.60 0.66
N GLN A 120 -4.02 -9.00 -0.20
CA GLN A 120 -3.48 -7.66 0.03
C GLN A 120 -4.58 -6.61 0.14
N ARG A 121 -5.61 -6.67 -0.72
CA ARG A 121 -6.79 -5.79 -0.63
C ARG A 121 -7.51 -5.94 0.71
N GLN A 122 -7.74 -7.18 1.14
CA GLN A 122 -8.42 -7.45 2.41
C GLN A 122 -7.63 -6.93 3.62
N ARG A 123 -6.32 -7.17 3.66
CA ARG A 123 -5.42 -6.65 4.71
C ARG A 123 -5.43 -5.12 4.73
N ALA A 124 -5.27 -4.49 3.57
CA ALA A 124 -5.28 -3.05 3.45
C ALA A 124 -6.61 -2.44 3.93
N MET A 125 -7.75 -3.04 3.57
CA MET A 125 -9.04 -2.53 4.02
C MET A 125 -9.32 -2.78 5.50
N ALA A 126 -8.81 -3.87 6.08
CA ALA A 126 -8.89 -4.08 7.52
C ALA A 126 -8.11 -3.01 8.29
N LEU A 127 -6.88 -2.72 7.86
CA LEU A 127 -6.05 -1.65 8.42
C LEU A 127 -6.68 -0.27 8.21
N TYR A 128 -7.24 0.00 7.02
CA TYR A 128 -7.91 1.26 6.75
C TYR A 128 -9.05 1.52 7.74
N LYS A 129 -9.90 0.52 7.98
CA LYS A 129 -11.02 0.63 8.94
C LYS A 129 -10.55 0.90 10.38
N TYR A 130 -9.36 0.46 10.73
CA TYR A 130 -8.75 0.82 12.01
C TYR A 130 -8.27 2.28 11.98
N MET A 131 -7.46 2.64 10.99
CA MET A 131 -6.88 3.97 10.81
C MET A 131 -7.95 5.07 10.66
N ASP A 132 -9.12 4.76 10.11
CA ASP A 132 -10.22 5.70 9.92
C ASP A 132 -10.90 6.11 11.23
N LYS A 133 -10.66 5.38 12.32
CA LYS A 133 -11.19 5.67 13.67
C LYS A 133 -10.24 6.51 14.52
N LEU A 134 -9.01 6.76 14.05
CA LEU A 134 -7.96 7.54 14.72
C LEU A 134 -7.99 9.01 14.31
#